data_AF-A0A7X8VWG8-F1
#
_entry.id   AF-A0A7X8VWG8-F1
#
_cell.length_a   1.000
_cell.length_b   1.000
_cell.length_c   1.000
_cell.angle_alpha   90.00
_cell.angle_beta   90.00
_cell.angle_gamma   90.00
#
_symmetry.space_group_name_H-M   'P 1'
#
loop_
_entity.id
_entity.type
_entity.pdbx_description
1 polymer ?
#
loop_
_entity_poly.entity_id
_entity_poly.type
_entity_poly.pdbx_seq_one_letter_code
_entity_poly.pdbx_strand_id
1 'polypeptide(L)'
;ESSPFRGYTGWNNNDFGLAHGYWLQYLRSADPVILADAVCTTWHVIDVDTVHYMPGHPEMVGLGRRHDQQHWGSGINYGYAIDSAMYMYLLCGEQRSLEVLRETAGSSFFYGRYIAVRLWEVTGEETYRQKAERDLQQDIDLSKEYPFSRNDFRVNSFDSPGYIFYDLILPNDLLRQGAIKAAEVLHQRYTSPFLPKGYPPYGVLALAHKYAPTDKNTETLKRVLKQLRRNVPSDPSVLQIDAAAPMAEYDRINREQTQFSNTSVFSLMFATALPYCLERLRLAGVQEDECLDYQYDWVEPESFTEILATADIKPSTYPQWRNGWTVKVSNVSFADWYAGGTFSPEGQILWRKAVQRYKLYEDGRLLGPVSSAHRLIMENGTFGWSHRGGNILFSVPDNSNPAENKREYRLVYTSAADWRWQDQPSFDEILPADKIYPYPDLSKVSGEWCCSLANPSPDPVCIYPEPPELQKLYQESLQRHRFSEDGTPLSEWRREQNLIIFKTSDGSDPRRNGRCYRLQYTAAQQ
;
A
#
# COMPACT_ATOMS: atom_id res chain seq x y z
N GLU A 1 9.39 -20.29 -9.30
CA GLU A 1 9.18 -19.48 -10.53
C GLU A 1 8.36 -18.20 -10.32
N SER A 2 7.91 -17.88 -9.10
CA SER A 2 6.94 -16.79 -8.84
C SER A 2 7.45 -15.70 -7.88
N SER A 3 8.74 -15.37 -7.89
CA SER A 3 9.20 -14.21 -7.12
C SER A 3 8.90 -12.93 -7.90
N PRO A 4 8.01 -12.04 -7.44
CA PRO A 4 7.76 -10.74 -8.09
C PRO A 4 9.02 -9.86 -8.12
N PHE A 5 10.09 -10.25 -7.41
CA PHE A 5 11.35 -9.54 -7.36
C PHE A 5 12.27 -9.79 -8.57
N ARG A 6 12.08 -10.87 -9.35
CA ARG A 6 12.98 -11.15 -10.49
C ARG A 6 12.97 -10.04 -11.52
N GLY A 7 11.81 -9.43 -11.76
CA GLY A 7 11.68 -8.33 -12.73
C GLY A 7 12.08 -6.96 -12.22
N TYR A 8 12.48 -6.78 -10.96
CA TYR A 8 12.92 -5.48 -10.44
C TYR A 8 14.43 -5.28 -10.47
N THR A 9 15.17 -6.29 -10.94
CA THR A 9 16.61 -6.22 -11.22
C THR A 9 16.92 -6.71 -12.64
N GLY A 10 15.92 -6.69 -13.53
CA GLY A 10 15.98 -7.23 -14.90
C GLY A 10 15.43 -6.23 -15.92
N TRP A 11 14.83 -6.76 -16.98
CA TRP A 11 14.19 -5.98 -18.04
C TRP A 11 12.83 -5.45 -17.61
N ASN A 12 12.60 -4.15 -17.88
CA ASN A 12 11.35 -3.48 -17.55
C ASN A 12 10.17 -3.94 -18.40
N ASN A 13 10.40 -4.42 -19.63
CA ASN A 13 9.36 -4.84 -20.59
C ASN A 13 8.19 -3.85 -20.71
N ASN A 14 8.53 -2.56 -20.81
CA ASN A 14 7.59 -1.44 -20.80
C ASN A 14 6.61 -1.40 -19.62
N ASP A 15 6.97 -1.98 -18.46
CA ASP A 15 6.20 -1.80 -17.24
C ASP A 15 6.01 -0.31 -16.98
N PHE A 16 4.79 0.04 -16.57
CA PHE A 16 4.34 1.42 -16.38
C PHE A 16 4.41 2.33 -17.62
N GLY A 17 4.36 1.77 -18.82
CA GLY A 17 4.20 2.56 -20.05
C GLY A 17 5.35 3.54 -20.32
N LEU A 18 6.59 3.16 -19.98
CA LEU A 18 7.79 3.97 -20.21
C LEU A 18 7.86 4.55 -21.64
N ALA A 19 7.57 3.72 -22.65
CA ALA A 19 7.58 4.13 -24.05
C ALA A 19 6.52 5.22 -24.33
N HIS A 20 5.32 5.13 -23.73
CA HIS A 20 4.32 6.19 -23.80
C HIS A 20 4.87 7.51 -23.23
N GLY A 21 5.61 7.44 -22.13
CA GLY A 21 6.31 8.59 -21.53
C GLY A 21 7.29 9.26 -22.48
N TYR A 22 8.14 8.49 -23.17
CA TYR A 22 9.08 9.05 -24.16
C TYR A 22 8.35 9.73 -25.32
N TRP A 23 7.30 9.10 -25.87
CA TRP A 23 6.50 9.71 -26.94
C TRP A 23 5.86 11.03 -26.52
N LEU A 24 5.26 11.09 -25.32
CA LEU A 24 4.70 12.34 -24.82
C LEU A 24 5.76 13.41 -24.58
N GLN A 25 6.93 13.03 -24.04
CA GLN A 25 8.01 13.97 -23.80
C GLN A 25 8.58 14.50 -25.13
N TYR A 26 8.71 13.66 -26.14
CA TYR A 26 9.04 14.09 -27.49
C TYR A 26 8.00 15.07 -28.05
N LEU A 27 6.70 14.75 -27.96
CA LEU A 27 5.64 15.65 -28.42
C LEU A 27 5.67 17.03 -27.72
N ARG A 28 6.15 17.09 -26.48
CA ARG A 28 6.29 18.34 -25.71
C ARG A 28 7.55 19.13 -26.05
N SER A 29 8.65 18.46 -26.37
CA SER A 29 9.98 19.07 -26.47
C SER A 29 10.52 19.17 -27.90
N ALA A 30 10.02 18.34 -28.81
CA ALA A 30 10.59 18.06 -30.12
C ALA A 30 12.08 17.65 -30.07
N ASP A 31 12.54 17.09 -28.94
CA ASP A 31 13.94 16.67 -28.78
C ASP A 31 14.22 15.39 -29.60
N PRO A 32 15.15 15.43 -30.57
CA PRO A 32 15.45 14.28 -31.42
C PRO A 32 16.10 13.11 -30.67
N VAL A 33 16.76 13.36 -29.53
CA VAL A 33 17.33 12.27 -28.70
C VAL A 33 16.20 11.49 -28.05
N ILE A 34 15.21 12.19 -27.51
CA ILE A 34 14.03 11.57 -26.90
C ILE A 34 13.20 10.83 -27.94
N LEU A 35 13.11 11.34 -29.17
CA LEU A 35 12.49 10.61 -30.28
C LEU A 35 13.22 9.29 -30.57
N ALA A 36 14.56 9.30 -30.61
CA ALA A 36 15.34 8.10 -30.84
C ALA A 36 15.07 7.05 -29.74
N ASP A 37 15.06 7.46 -28.47
CA ASP A 37 14.72 6.60 -27.34
C ASP A 37 13.29 6.05 -27.42
N ALA A 38 12.32 6.90 -27.82
CA ALA A 38 10.93 6.49 -28.01
C ALA A 38 10.81 5.41 -29.09
N VAL A 39 11.42 5.63 -30.26
CA VAL A 39 11.40 4.71 -31.40
C VAL A 39 12.11 3.39 -31.05
N CYS A 40 13.32 3.44 -30.48
CA CYS A 40 14.05 2.24 -30.09
C CYS A 40 13.31 1.42 -29.04
N THR A 41 12.74 2.08 -28.03
CA THR A 41 11.94 1.41 -27.01
C THR A 41 10.69 0.78 -27.62
N THR A 42 9.97 1.50 -28.49
CA THR A 42 8.78 0.96 -29.14
C THR A 42 9.10 -0.27 -30.00
N TRP A 43 10.16 -0.23 -30.81
CA TRP A 43 10.58 -1.39 -31.61
C TRP A 43 10.83 -2.63 -30.75
N HIS A 44 11.57 -2.46 -29.65
CA HIS A 44 11.83 -3.55 -28.72
C HIS A 44 10.51 -4.12 -28.17
N VAL A 45 9.59 -3.25 -27.77
CA VAL A 45 8.34 -3.66 -27.14
C VAL A 45 7.40 -4.36 -28.11
N ILE A 46 7.26 -3.85 -29.33
CA ILE A 46 6.32 -4.42 -30.30
C ILE A 46 6.78 -5.75 -30.86
N ASP A 47 8.08 -6.08 -30.82
CA ASP A 47 8.59 -7.33 -31.40
C ASP A 47 9.11 -8.34 -30.36
N VAL A 48 9.76 -7.89 -29.28
CA VAL A 48 10.41 -8.78 -28.30
C VAL A 48 9.52 -9.07 -27.10
N ASP A 49 8.86 -8.03 -26.57
CA ASP A 49 8.07 -8.16 -25.34
C ASP A 49 6.60 -8.55 -25.62
N THR A 50 6.18 -8.56 -26.89
CA THR A 50 4.81 -8.85 -27.33
C THR A 50 4.66 -10.27 -27.87
N VAL A 51 3.53 -10.92 -27.57
CA VAL A 51 3.22 -12.26 -28.06
C VAL A 51 2.56 -12.18 -29.44
N HIS A 52 3.27 -12.58 -30.49
CA HIS A 52 2.72 -12.62 -31.87
C HIS A 52 2.06 -13.96 -32.23
N TYR A 53 2.38 -15.02 -31.50
CA TYR A 53 1.89 -16.36 -31.80
C TYR A 53 1.89 -17.26 -30.57
N MET A 54 0.74 -17.89 -30.28
CA MET A 54 0.60 -18.85 -29.18
C MET A 54 -0.48 -19.89 -29.52
N PRO A 55 -0.13 -21.02 -30.17
CA PRO A 55 -1.11 -21.93 -30.80
C PRO A 55 -2.09 -22.63 -29.84
N GLY A 56 -1.81 -22.68 -28.54
CA GLY A 56 -2.75 -23.18 -27.52
C GLY A 56 -3.56 -22.09 -26.81
N HIS A 57 -3.22 -20.82 -27.04
CA HIS A 57 -3.80 -19.66 -26.36
C HIS A 57 -3.85 -18.45 -27.31
N PRO A 58 -4.60 -18.53 -28.43
CA PRO A 58 -4.68 -17.43 -29.39
C PRO A 58 -5.23 -16.14 -28.76
N GLU A 59 -5.98 -16.21 -27.66
CA GLU A 59 -6.44 -15.06 -26.90
C GLU A 59 -5.32 -14.23 -26.26
N MET A 60 -4.10 -14.78 -26.20
CA MET A 60 -2.90 -14.12 -25.67
C MET A 60 -2.09 -13.39 -26.73
N VAL A 61 -2.42 -13.56 -28.02
CA VAL A 61 -1.76 -12.83 -29.11
C VAL A 61 -2.06 -11.33 -28.98
N GLY A 62 -1.03 -10.50 -29.18
CA GLY A 62 -1.07 -9.07 -28.96
C GLY A 62 -0.96 -8.64 -27.50
N LEU A 63 -0.63 -9.56 -26.57
CA LEU A 63 -0.37 -9.20 -25.17
C LEU A 63 1.12 -9.12 -24.86
N GLY A 64 1.46 -8.22 -23.92
CA GLY A 64 2.81 -8.02 -23.43
C GLY A 64 3.22 -8.99 -22.31
N ARG A 65 4.53 -9.22 -22.23
CA ARG A 65 5.19 -9.93 -21.12
C ARG A 65 5.51 -8.97 -19.98
N ARG A 66 5.32 -9.41 -18.74
CA ARG A 66 5.69 -8.61 -17.56
C ARG A 66 7.22 -8.51 -17.42
N HIS A 67 7.70 -7.45 -16.76
CA HIS A 67 9.10 -7.30 -16.37
C HIS A 67 9.69 -8.57 -15.71
N ASP A 68 10.90 -9.00 -16.13
CA ASP A 68 11.65 -10.17 -15.60
C ASP A 68 13.15 -10.05 -15.92
N GLN A 69 13.99 -10.96 -15.43
CA GLN A 69 15.39 -11.14 -15.83
C GLN A 69 15.55 -11.46 -17.33
N GLN A 70 14.49 -11.94 -17.99
CA GLN A 70 14.43 -12.19 -19.42
C GLN A 70 13.15 -11.56 -19.98
N HIS A 71 13.16 -11.10 -21.23
CA HIS A 71 11.98 -10.50 -21.86
C HIS A 71 10.73 -11.42 -21.85
N TRP A 72 10.93 -12.74 -21.82
CA TRP A 72 9.86 -13.75 -21.80
C TRP A 72 9.84 -14.60 -20.51
N GLY A 73 10.59 -14.21 -19.47
CA GLY A 73 10.77 -15.01 -18.25
C GLY A 73 9.53 -15.05 -17.34
N SER A 74 8.67 -14.04 -17.43
CA SER A 74 7.47 -13.91 -16.62
C SER A 74 6.20 -14.29 -17.40
N GLY A 75 5.08 -14.27 -16.68
CA GLY A 75 3.75 -14.45 -17.26
C GLY A 75 3.34 -13.33 -18.22
N ILE A 76 2.47 -13.68 -19.16
CA ILE A 76 1.75 -12.75 -20.04
C ILE A 76 0.70 -12.05 -19.18
N ASN A 77 0.75 -10.72 -19.05
CA ASN A 77 -0.07 -10.08 -18.02
C ASN A 77 -0.59 -8.69 -18.36
N TYR A 78 -0.05 -7.92 -19.31
CA TYR A 78 -0.57 -6.56 -19.51
C TYR A 78 -0.40 -6.06 -20.95
N GLY A 79 -1.33 -5.20 -21.42
CA GLY A 79 -1.36 -4.67 -22.79
C GLY A 79 -0.92 -3.21 -22.96
N TYR A 80 -0.67 -2.45 -21.87
CA TYR A 80 -0.17 -1.06 -21.95
C TYR A 80 1.18 -0.95 -22.65
N ALA A 81 1.90 -2.06 -22.76
CA ALA A 81 3.18 -2.11 -23.45
C ALA A 81 3.07 -1.55 -24.89
N ILE A 82 1.89 -1.61 -25.51
CA ILE A 82 1.75 -1.43 -26.95
C ILE A 82 1.19 -0.04 -27.33
N ASP A 83 0.86 0.84 -26.38
CA ASP A 83 0.43 2.23 -26.65
C ASP A 83 1.41 2.98 -27.57
N SER A 84 2.68 2.73 -27.33
CA SER A 84 3.78 3.32 -28.07
C SER A 84 3.76 2.98 -29.56
N ALA A 85 3.17 1.84 -29.95
CA ALA A 85 2.95 1.46 -31.34
C ALA A 85 1.98 2.40 -32.05
N MET A 86 0.94 2.90 -31.35
CA MET A 86 0.00 3.87 -31.95
C MET A 86 0.70 5.20 -32.25
N TYR A 87 1.56 5.69 -31.35
CA TYR A 87 2.37 6.88 -31.62
C TYR A 87 3.34 6.65 -32.79
N MET A 88 4.05 5.52 -32.81
CA MET A 88 5.00 5.20 -33.88
C MET A 88 4.29 5.09 -35.25
N TYR A 89 3.10 4.50 -35.30
CA TYR A 89 2.30 4.47 -36.51
C TYR A 89 1.84 5.87 -36.93
N LEU A 90 1.22 6.65 -36.04
CA LEU A 90 0.66 7.96 -36.37
C LEU A 90 1.72 9.00 -36.75
N LEU A 91 2.89 8.95 -36.11
CA LEU A 91 3.94 9.96 -36.30
C LEU A 91 4.98 9.56 -37.34
N CYS A 92 5.24 8.25 -37.51
CA CYS A 92 6.28 7.76 -38.41
C CYS A 92 5.75 6.93 -39.59
N GLY A 93 4.46 6.58 -39.60
CA GLY A 93 3.85 5.75 -40.65
C GLY A 93 4.29 4.28 -40.61
N GLU A 94 4.86 3.82 -39.49
CA GLU A 94 5.45 2.47 -39.37
C GLU A 94 4.38 1.37 -39.41
N GLN A 95 4.34 0.63 -40.51
CA GLN A 95 3.29 -0.37 -40.76
C GLN A 95 3.40 -1.57 -39.83
N ARG A 96 4.62 -1.94 -39.39
CA ARG A 96 4.79 -3.03 -38.41
C ARG A 96 4.05 -2.73 -37.11
N SER A 97 4.04 -1.45 -36.68
CA SER A 97 3.25 -1.06 -35.51
C SER A 97 1.76 -1.29 -35.72
N LEU A 98 1.23 -0.98 -36.91
CA LEU A 98 -0.17 -1.22 -37.24
C LEU A 98 -0.55 -2.70 -37.19
N GLU A 99 0.32 -3.59 -37.68
CA GLU A 99 0.12 -5.04 -37.57
C GLU A 99 -0.01 -5.49 -36.12
N VAL A 100 0.91 -5.07 -35.26
CA VAL A 100 0.90 -5.44 -33.83
C VAL A 100 -0.29 -4.81 -33.09
N LEU A 101 -0.72 -3.61 -33.48
CA LEU A 101 -1.95 -3.00 -32.95
C LEU A 101 -3.18 -3.83 -33.31
N ARG A 102 -3.26 -4.37 -34.54
CA ARG A 102 -4.35 -5.25 -34.96
C ARG A 102 -4.37 -6.56 -34.16
N GLU A 103 -3.21 -7.15 -33.90
CA GLU A 103 -3.08 -8.30 -33.00
C GLU A 103 -3.60 -7.96 -31.60
N THR A 104 -3.18 -6.82 -31.05
CA THR A 104 -3.58 -6.33 -29.72
C THR A 104 -5.09 -6.11 -29.62
N ALA A 105 -5.70 -5.54 -30.65
CA ALA A 105 -7.14 -5.33 -30.71
C ALA A 105 -7.92 -6.65 -30.74
N GLY A 106 -7.35 -7.73 -31.26
CA GLY A 106 -7.92 -9.08 -31.22
C GLY A 106 -7.92 -9.71 -29.83
N SER A 107 -7.09 -9.21 -28.91
CA SER A 107 -7.00 -9.74 -27.54
C SER A 107 -8.27 -9.44 -26.71
N SER A 108 -8.53 -10.32 -25.75
CA SER A 108 -9.65 -10.17 -24.78
C SER A 108 -9.27 -9.33 -23.55
N PHE A 109 -8.03 -8.85 -23.49
CA PHE A 109 -7.49 -8.16 -22.33
C PHE A 109 -7.81 -6.66 -22.40
N PHE A 110 -7.77 -6.01 -21.24
CA PHE A 110 -8.17 -4.62 -20.98
C PHE A 110 -7.84 -3.58 -22.08
N TYR A 111 -6.64 -3.68 -22.65
CA TYR A 111 -6.06 -2.73 -23.59
C TYR A 111 -6.57 -2.86 -25.02
N GLY A 112 -6.93 -4.09 -25.45
CA GLY A 112 -7.50 -4.32 -26.78
C GLY A 112 -8.80 -3.56 -27.01
N ARG A 113 -9.45 -3.07 -25.94
CA ARG A 113 -10.73 -2.35 -25.96
C ARG A 113 -10.60 -0.93 -26.51
N TYR A 114 -9.69 -0.12 -25.98
CA TYR A 114 -9.49 1.23 -26.49
C TYR A 114 -8.58 1.23 -27.73
N ILE A 115 -7.67 0.26 -27.87
CA ILE A 115 -6.94 0.11 -29.14
C ILE A 115 -7.92 -0.14 -30.28
N ALA A 116 -9.03 -0.85 -30.05
CA ALA A 116 -10.09 -0.97 -31.06
C ALA A 116 -10.70 0.39 -31.45
N VAL A 117 -11.01 1.29 -30.50
CA VAL A 117 -11.53 2.62 -30.89
C VAL A 117 -10.49 3.46 -31.64
N ARG A 118 -9.20 3.36 -31.27
CA ARG A 118 -8.11 4.03 -32.01
C ARG A 118 -7.89 3.43 -33.40
N LEU A 119 -7.96 2.11 -33.54
CA LEU A 119 -7.88 1.46 -34.85
C LEU A 119 -9.07 1.87 -35.72
N TRP A 120 -10.28 1.95 -35.16
CA TRP A 120 -11.42 2.47 -35.90
C TRP A 120 -11.22 3.91 -36.38
N GLU A 121 -10.72 4.81 -35.51
CA GLU A 121 -10.35 6.19 -35.88
C GLU A 121 -9.40 6.22 -37.08
N VAL A 122 -8.43 5.33 -37.11
CA VAL A 122 -7.37 5.30 -38.11
C VAL A 122 -7.78 4.58 -39.40
N THR A 123 -8.49 3.45 -39.30
CA THR A 123 -8.76 2.56 -40.44
C THR A 123 -10.18 2.68 -40.97
N GLY A 124 -11.12 3.19 -40.17
CA GLY A 124 -12.55 3.21 -40.48
C GLY A 124 -13.20 1.82 -40.50
N GLU A 125 -12.49 0.76 -40.10
CA GLU A 125 -13.02 -0.60 -40.10
C GLU A 125 -14.06 -0.78 -38.98
N GLU A 126 -15.33 -0.95 -39.36
CA GLU A 126 -16.47 -0.99 -38.44
C GLU A 126 -16.40 -2.14 -37.42
N THR A 127 -15.67 -3.21 -37.75
CA THR A 127 -15.42 -4.35 -36.84
C THR A 127 -14.74 -3.90 -35.54
N TYR A 128 -13.83 -2.92 -35.59
CA TYR A 128 -13.17 -2.39 -34.40
C TYR A 128 -14.11 -1.52 -33.58
N ARG A 129 -14.96 -0.70 -34.21
CA ARG A 129 -15.99 0.06 -33.50
C ARG A 129 -16.95 -0.85 -32.74
N GLN A 130 -17.49 -1.87 -33.42
CA GLN A 130 -18.40 -2.84 -32.81
C GLN A 130 -17.75 -3.60 -31.64
N LYS A 131 -16.45 -3.87 -31.73
CA LYS A 131 -15.70 -4.46 -30.62
C LYS A 131 -15.58 -3.48 -29.45
N ALA A 132 -15.18 -2.23 -29.72
CA ALA A 132 -15.03 -1.21 -28.69
C ALA A 132 -16.34 -0.97 -27.92
N GLU A 133 -17.48 -0.90 -28.62
CA GLU A 133 -18.80 -0.74 -28.00
C GLU A 133 -19.20 -1.98 -27.17
N ARG A 134 -18.94 -3.18 -27.68
CA ARG A 134 -19.19 -4.44 -26.96
C ARG A 134 -18.37 -4.55 -25.68
N ASP A 135 -17.10 -4.16 -25.74
CA ASP A 135 -16.19 -4.20 -24.60
C ASP A 135 -16.57 -3.15 -23.55
N LEU A 136 -16.94 -1.93 -23.99
CA LEU A 136 -17.47 -0.89 -23.11
C LEU A 136 -18.75 -1.34 -22.38
N GLN A 137 -19.64 -2.05 -23.08
CA GLN A 137 -20.86 -2.60 -22.48
C GLN A 137 -20.56 -3.67 -21.42
N GLN A 138 -19.52 -4.48 -21.61
CA GLN A 138 -19.07 -5.45 -20.60
C GLN A 138 -18.47 -4.76 -19.37
N ASP A 139 -17.76 -3.66 -19.56
CA ASP A 139 -17.12 -2.89 -18.49
C ASP A 139 -18.12 -2.17 -17.58
N ILE A 140 -19.27 -1.78 -18.13
CA ILE A 140 -20.34 -1.07 -17.41
C ILE A 140 -21.41 -2.03 -16.85
N ASP A 141 -21.26 -3.35 -17.03
CA ASP A 141 -22.14 -4.34 -16.38
C ASP A 141 -21.76 -4.51 -14.89
N LEU A 142 -22.43 -3.72 -14.04
CA LEU A 142 -22.14 -3.61 -12.61
C LEU A 142 -22.82 -4.68 -11.75
N SER A 143 -23.51 -5.64 -12.37
CA SER A 143 -24.19 -6.75 -11.68
C SER A 143 -23.24 -7.83 -11.18
N LYS A 144 -21.96 -7.81 -11.59
CA LYS A 144 -20.94 -8.78 -11.22
C LYS A 144 -20.23 -8.37 -9.92
N GLU A 145 -20.28 -9.23 -8.91
CA GLU A 145 -19.66 -9.04 -7.58
C GLU A 145 -18.14 -9.30 -7.62
N TYR A 146 -17.38 -8.61 -6.74
CA TYR A 146 -15.97 -8.26 -6.95
C TYR A 146 -14.95 -9.10 -6.13
N PRO A 147 -14.04 -9.83 -6.80
CA PRO A 147 -12.68 -10.01 -6.28
C PRO A 147 -11.65 -9.97 -7.42
N PHE A 148 -11.13 -8.79 -7.80
CA PHE A 148 -10.03 -8.66 -8.77
C PHE A 148 -10.23 -9.36 -10.14
N SER A 149 -11.42 -9.27 -10.76
CA SER A 149 -11.66 -9.82 -12.10
C SER A 149 -11.49 -8.77 -13.21
N ARG A 150 -11.21 -9.27 -14.43
CA ARG A 150 -10.59 -8.57 -15.55
C ARG A 150 -11.46 -7.55 -16.33
N ASN A 151 -12.53 -7.01 -15.75
CA ASN A 151 -13.52 -6.23 -16.50
C ASN A 151 -14.26 -5.18 -15.63
N ASP A 152 -13.59 -4.18 -15.04
CA ASP A 152 -14.33 -3.19 -14.24
C ASP A 152 -13.88 -1.73 -14.42
N PHE A 153 -14.77 -0.98 -15.05
CA PHE A 153 -14.77 0.45 -15.24
C PHE A 153 -14.59 1.26 -13.92
N ARG A 154 -14.97 0.70 -12.77
CA ARG A 154 -14.93 1.33 -11.43
C ARG A 154 -13.57 1.31 -10.75
N VAL A 155 -12.64 0.45 -11.17
CA VAL A 155 -11.39 0.19 -10.44
C VAL A 155 -10.16 0.33 -11.31
N ASN A 156 -10.29 0.23 -12.64
CA ASN A 156 -9.13 0.20 -13.52
C ASN A 156 -8.61 1.60 -13.85
N SER A 157 -7.78 2.14 -12.95
CA SER A 157 -6.91 3.29 -13.24
C SER A 157 -6.09 3.11 -14.53
N PHE A 158 -5.63 1.88 -14.77
CA PHE A 158 -4.74 1.43 -15.86
C PHE A 158 -5.26 1.80 -17.25
N ASP A 159 -6.58 1.77 -17.44
CA ASP A 159 -7.24 2.10 -18.71
C ASP A 159 -7.93 3.46 -18.67
N SER A 160 -7.80 4.21 -17.56
CA SER A 160 -8.49 5.49 -17.44
C SER A 160 -8.14 6.49 -18.56
N PRO A 161 -6.91 6.52 -19.13
CA PRO A 161 -6.64 7.29 -20.34
C PRO A 161 -7.34 6.73 -21.58
N GLY A 162 -7.52 5.41 -21.69
CA GLY A 162 -8.25 4.74 -22.75
C GLY A 162 -9.68 5.26 -22.90
N TYR A 163 -10.38 5.50 -21.78
CA TYR A 163 -11.72 6.09 -21.80
C TYR A 163 -11.73 7.56 -22.25
N ILE A 164 -10.65 8.31 -22.04
CA ILE A 164 -10.52 9.68 -22.58
C ILE A 164 -10.45 9.62 -24.10
N PHE A 165 -9.61 8.74 -24.66
CA PHE A 165 -9.57 8.54 -26.12
C PHE A 165 -10.92 8.10 -26.68
N TYR A 166 -11.60 7.20 -25.97
CA TYR A 166 -12.96 6.78 -26.34
C TYR A 166 -13.91 7.97 -26.39
N ASP A 167 -13.96 8.83 -25.36
CA ASP A 167 -14.81 10.02 -25.32
C ASP A 167 -14.47 11.04 -26.43
N LEU A 168 -13.20 11.16 -26.82
CA LEU A 168 -12.78 12.05 -27.90
C LEU A 168 -13.22 11.54 -29.28
N ILE A 169 -13.14 10.23 -29.51
CA ILE A 169 -13.35 9.60 -30.82
C ILE A 169 -14.82 9.21 -31.01
N LEU A 170 -15.43 8.63 -29.97
CA LEU A 170 -16.77 8.07 -30.01
C LEU A 170 -17.54 8.37 -28.70
N PRO A 171 -17.85 9.65 -28.41
CA PRO A 171 -18.64 10.00 -27.24
C PRO A 171 -20.03 9.34 -27.32
N ASN A 172 -20.47 8.70 -26.25
CA ASN A 172 -21.79 8.06 -26.20
C ASN A 172 -22.38 8.03 -24.77
N ASP A 173 -23.69 7.77 -24.70
CA ASP A 173 -24.42 7.76 -23.44
C ASP A 173 -24.01 6.62 -22.50
N LEU A 174 -23.53 5.50 -23.05
CA LEU A 174 -23.09 4.36 -22.26
C LEU A 174 -21.84 4.73 -21.44
N LEU A 175 -20.79 5.28 -22.08
CA LEU A 175 -19.59 5.77 -21.43
C LEU A 175 -19.92 6.84 -20.39
N ARG A 176 -20.82 7.77 -20.73
CA ARG A 176 -21.30 8.82 -19.82
C ARG A 176 -21.92 8.24 -18.55
N GLN A 177 -22.86 7.30 -18.68
CA GLN A 177 -23.54 6.67 -17.55
C GLN A 177 -22.55 5.85 -16.70
N GLY A 178 -21.64 5.13 -17.36
CA GLY A 178 -20.55 4.40 -16.70
C GLY A 178 -19.67 5.31 -15.85
N ALA A 179 -19.19 6.42 -16.42
CA ALA A 179 -18.36 7.43 -15.76
C ALA A 179 -19.03 7.98 -14.50
N ILE A 180 -20.28 8.43 -14.62
CA ILE A 180 -21.04 9.01 -13.50
C ILE A 180 -21.22 7.96 -12.38
N LYS A 181 -21.65 6.74 -12.72
CA LYS A 181 -21.89 5.69 -11.73
C LYS A 181 -20.60 5.20 -11.05
N ALA A 182 -19.50 5.13 -11.79
CA ALA A 182 -18.20 4.82 -11.20
C ALA A 182 -17.74 5.90 -10.22
N ALA A 183 -17.93 7.18 -10.54
CA ALA A 183 -17.58 8.27 -9.65
C ALA A 183 -18.34 8.23 -8.31
N GLU A 184 -19.56 7.70 -8.27
CA GLU A 184 -20.31 7.55 -7.01
C GLU A 184 -19.62 6.58 -6.04
N VAL A 185 -19.16 5.44 -6.54
CA VAL A 185 -18.42 4.42 -5.77
C VAL A 185 -17.02 4.95 -5.42
N LEU A 186 -16.35 5.57 -6.39
CA LEU A 186 -15.01 6.12 -6.23
C LEU A 186 -14.99 7.27 -5.22
N HIS A 187 -16.03 8.10 -5.15
CA HIS A 187 -16.12 9.14 -4.15
C HIS A 187 -15.99 8.57 -2.75
N GLN A 188 -16.82 7.59 -2.36
CA GLN A 188 -16.74 6.98 -1.02
C GLN A 188 -15.33 6.46 -0.72
N ARG A 189 -14.74 5.76 -1.69
CA ARG A 189 -13.38 5.22 -1.59
C ARG A 189 -12.33 6.31 -1.42
N TYR A 190 -12.39 7.38 -2.21
CA TYR A 190 -11.35 8.39 -2.28
C TYR A 190 -11.53 9.52 -1.25
N THR A 191 -12.74 9.81 -0.76
CA THR A 191 -12.96 10.76 0.35
C THR A 191 -12.72 10.17 1.73
N SER A 192 -12.84 8.85 1.91
CA SER A 192 -12.52 8.20 3.18
C SER A 192 -11.01 8.09 3.38
N PRO A 193 -10.38 8.65 4.42
CA PRO A 193 -8.95 8.41 4.68
C PRO A 193 -8.66 6.95 5.03
N PHE A 194 -9.68 6.15 5.35
CA PHE A 194 -9.56 4.81 5.90
C PHE A 194 -9.68 3.70 4.84
N LEU A 195 -10.50 3.92 3.81
CA LEU A 195 -10.71 2.90 2.78
C LEU A 195 -9.45 2.69 1.93
N PRO A 196 -9.17 1.43 1.53
CA PRO A 196 -8.02 1.11 0.72
C PRO A 196 -7.97 1.91 -0.56
N LYS A 197 -6.93 2.72 -0.72
CA LYS A 197 -6.70 3.43 -1.98
C LYS A 197 -6.18 2.44 -2.99
N GLY A 198 -6.94 2.26 -4.06
CA GLY A 198 -6.45 1.55 -5.22
C GLY A 198 -5.55 2.46 -6.02
N TYR A 199 -5.30 2.05 -7.24
CA TYR A 199 -4.68 2.92 -8.19
C TYR A 199 -5.61 4.08 -8.59
N PRO A 200 -5.09 5.29 -8.81
CA PRO A 200 -5.93 6.48 -8.93
C PRO A 200 -6.59 6.57 -10.32
N PRO A 201 -7.93 6.62 -10.42
CA PRO A 201 -8.67 6.55 -11.69
C PRO A 201 -8.90 7.94 -12.31
N TYR A 202 -7.81 8.67 -12.56
CA TYR A 202 -7.84 10.06 -13.01
C TYR A 202 -8.75 10.30 -14.22
N GLY A 203 -8.61 9.50 -15.28
CA GLY A 203 -9.40 9.68 -16.51
C GLY A 203 -10.89 9.45 -16.32
N VAL A 204 -11.28 8.42 -15.55
CA VAL A 204 -12.69 8.14 -15.24
C VAL A 204 -13.31 9.28 -14.43
N LEU A 205 -12.60 9.80 -13.41
CA LEU A 205 -13.07 10.92 -12.60
C LEU A 205 -13.14 12.23 -13.39
N ALA A 206 -12.18 12.47 -14.30
CA ALA A 206 -12.22 13.62 -15.19
C ALA A 206 -13.42 13.55 -16.15
N LEU A 207 -13.72 12.37 -16.71
CA LEU A 207 -14.91 12.15 -17.55
C LEU A 207 -16.21 12.29 -16.75
N ALA A 208 -16.28 11.71 -15.55
CA ALA A 208 -17.43 11.85 -14.69
C ALA A 208 -17.71 13.32 -14.35
N HIS A 209 -16.65 14.10 -14.06
CA HIS A 209 -16.77 15.54 -13.87
C HIS A 209 -17.17 16.27 -15.16
N LYS A 210 -16.63 15.89 -16.33
CA LYS A 210 -17.04 16.45 -17.64
C LYS A 210 -18.55 16.30 -17.84
N TYR A 211 -19.09 15.12 -17.56
CA TYR A 211 -20.51 14.81 -17.78
C TYR A 211 -21.44 15.23 -16.63
N ALA A 212 -20.91 15.37 -15.42
CA ALA A 212 -21.64 15.75 -14.20
C ALA A 212 -20.71 16.53 -13.24
N PRO A 213 -20.56 17.85 -13.41
CA PRO A 213 -19.67 18.70 -12.61
C PRO A 213 -20.30 19.03 -11.24
N THR A 214 -20.47 18.01 -10.40
CA THR A 214 -20.99 18.14 -9.04
C THR A 214 -19.87 18.46 -8.04
N ASP A 215 -20.21 19.08 -6.91
CA ASP A 215 -19.25 19.30 -5.80
C ASP A 215 -18.59 17.99 -5.37
N LYS A 216 -19.38 16.91 -5.34
CA LYS A 216 -18.92 15.55 -5.03
C LYS A 216 -17.81 15.09 -5.99
N ASN A 217 -17.98 15.30 -7.30
CA ASN A 217 -16.98 14.90 -8.29
C ASN A 217 -15.75 15.81 -8.26
N THR A 218 -15.95 17.11 -8.05
CA THR A 218 -14.89 18.12 -7.89
C THR A 218 -14.00 17.77 -6.70
N GLU A 219 -14.62 17.53 -5.54
CA GLU A 219 -13.93 17.13 -4.32
C GLU A 219 -13.17 15.80 -4.50
N THR A 220 -13.80 14.80 -5.12
CA THR A 220 -13.15 13.51 -5.38
C THR A 220 -11.90 13.70 -6.24
N LEU A 221 -12.01 14.44 -7.35
CA LEU A 221 -10.91 14.69 -8.27
C LEU A 221 -9.76 15.46 -7.62
N LYS A 222 -10.09 16.51 -6.85
CA LYS A 222 -9.14 17.26 -6.01
C LYS A 222 -8.35 16.34 -5.07
N ARG A 223 -9.05 15.45 -4.36
CA ARG A 223 -8.45 14.51 -3.40
C ARG A 223 -7.58 13.44 -4.06
N VAL A 224 -7.92 13.01 -5.27
CA VAL A 224 -7.12 12.03 -6.03
C VAL A 224 -5.84 12.67 -6.58
N LEU A 225 -5.88 13.93 -7.03
CA LEU A 225 -4.67 14.65 -7.46
C LEU A 225 -3.62 14.80 -6.37
N LYS A 226 -4.02 14.93 -5.10
CA LYS A 226 -3.08 14.91 -3.97
C LYS A 226 -2.14 13.70 -4.00
N GLN A 227 -2.61 12.53 -4.44
CA GLN A 227 -1.76 11.34 -4.52
C GLN A 227 -0.57 11.52 -5.48
N LEU A 228 -0.69 12.40 -6.49
CA LEU A 228 0.43 12.74 -7.38
C LEU A 228 1.52 13.52 -6.65
N ARG A 229 1.18 14.42 -5.72
CA ARG A 229 2.19 15.20 -4.98
C ARG A 229 3.17 14.31 -4.20
N ARG A 230 2.74 13.14 -3.74
CA ARG A 230 3.66 12.18 -3.10
C ARG A 230 4.75 11.66 -4.04
N ASN A 231 4.48 11.73 -5.34
CA ASN A 231 5.31 11.17 -6.40
C ASN A 231 5.93 12.25 -7.28
N VAL A 232 5.85 13.52 -6.90
CA VAL A 232 6.53 14.62 -7.58
C VAL A 232 7.26 15.42 -6.51
N PRO A 233 8.59 15.55 -6.57
CA PRO A 233 9.32 16.36 -5.62
C PRO A 233 8.85 17.82 -5.71
N SER A 234 8.76 18.48 -4.55
CA SER A 234 8.35 19.90 -4.48
C SER A 234 9.31 20.82 -5.22
N ASP A 235 10.57 20.42 -5.36
CA ASP A 235 11.57 21.08 -6.17
C ASP A 235 11.99 20.14 -7.30
N PRO A 236 11.58 20.39 -8.56
CA PRO A 236 11.96 19.56 -9.70
C PRO A 236 13.47 19.54 -9.97
N SER A 237 14.24 20.53 -9.50
CA SER A 237 15.69 20.58 -9.72
C SER A 237 16.43 19.41 -9.07
N VAL A 238 15.85 18.78 -8.04
CA VAL A 238 16.39 17.57 -7.41
C VAL A 238 16.41 16.36 -8.34
N LEU A 239 15.65 16.41 -9.45
CA LEU A 239 15.64 15.38 -10.48
C LEU A 239 16.67 15.64 -11.59
N GLN A 240 17.36 16.79 -11.57
CA GLN A 240 18.40 17.10 -12.56
C GLN A 240 19.65 16.28 -12.25
N ILE A 241 19.76 15.14 -12.93
CA ILE A 241 20.93 14.27 -12.92
C ILE A 241 21.58 14.36 -14.30
N ASP A 242 22.91 14.46 -14.33
CA ASP A 242 23.67 14.33 -15.57
C ASP A 242 23.36 12.97 -16.21
N ALA A 243 22.97 12.94 -17.49
CA ALA A 243 22.70 11.71 -18.21
C ALA A 243 23.91 10.75 -18.23
N ALA A 244 25.12 11.25 -18.01
CA ALA A 244 26.34 10.46 -17.89
C ALA A 244 26.63 9.95 -16.46
N ALA A 245 25.81 10.31 -15.47
CA ALA A 245 26.00 9.90 -14.09
C ALA A 245 25.93 8.37 -13.93
N PRO A 246 26.73 7.76 -13.03
CA PRO A 246 26.65 6.33 -12.78
C PRO A 246 25.30 5.96 -12.11
N MET A 247 24.80 4.75 -12.36
CA MET A 247 23.54 4.26 -11.77
C MET A 247 23.48 4.38 -10.23
N ALA A 248 24.63 4.31 -9.55
CA ALA A 248 24.72 4.51 -8.10
C ALA A 248 24.31 5.93 -7.66
N GLU A 249 24.51 6.95 -8.50
CA GLU A 249 24.09 8.31 -8.23
C GLU A 249 22.57 8.48 -8.40
N TYR A 250 22.00 7.87 -9.43
CA TYR A 250 20.54 7.76 -9.58
C TYR A 250 19.89 7.08 -8.38
N ASP A 251 20.45 5.95 -7.92
CA ASP A 251 19.95 5.24 -6.74
C ASP A 251 20.12 6.07 -5.46
N ARG A 252 21.23 6.79 -5.30
CA ARG A 252 21.46 7.70 -4.17
C ARG A 252 20.42 8.81 -4.14
N ILE A 253 20.25 9.56 -5.23
CA ILE A 253 19.28 10.66 -5.32
C ILE A 253 17.86 10.13 -5.11
N ASN A 254 17.57 8.95 -5.66
CA ASN A 254 16.29 8.31 -5.41
C ASN A 254 16.06 8.04 -3.92
N ARG A 255 17.03 7.47 -3.20
CA ARG A 255 16.87 7.16 -1.76
C ARG A 255 16.86 8.40 -0.88
N GLU A 256 17.69 9.38 -1.21
CA GLU A 256 17.96 10.53 -0.35
C GLU A 256 16.98 11.68 -0.58
N GLN A 257 16.51 11.88 -1.82
CA GLN A 257 15.81 13.11 -2.20
C GLN A 257 14.38 12.85 -2.68
N THR A 258 14.15 11.85 -3.54
CA THR A 258 12.86 11.70 -4.23
C THR A 258 11.98 10.61 -3.63
N GLN A 259 12.61 9.58 -3.05
CA GLN A 259 11.99 8.35 -2.56
C GLN A 259 11.04 7.71 -3.59
N PHE A 260 11.34 7.80 -4.89
CA PHE A 260 10.54 7.14 -5.90
C PHE A 260 10.59 5.63 -5.72
N SER A 261 9.40 5.10 -5.46
CA SER A 261 9.13 3.67 -5.47
C SER A 261 8.62 3.24 -6.84
N ASN A 262 8.50 1.94 -7.07
CA ASN A 262 7.81 1.43 -8.27
C ASN A 262 6.37 1.96 -8.35
N THR A 263 5.72 2.19 -7.20
CA THR A 263 4.39 2.83 -7.10
C THR A 263 4.43 4.33 -7.42
N SER A 264 5.60 4.97 -7.38
CA SER A 264 5.78 6.37 -7.78
C SER A 264 5.93 6.50 -9.30
N VAL A 265 6.71 5.63 -9.94
CA VAL A 265 6.77 5.50 -11.40
C VAL A 265 5.38 5.17 -11.96
N PHE A 266 4.67 4.27 -11.28
CA PHE A 266 3.27 3.95 -11.56
C PHE A 266 2.39 5.20 -11.66
N SER A 267 2.44 6.11 -10.69
CA SER A 267 1.65 7.34 -10.69
C SER A 267 2.00 8.33 -11.80
N LEU A 268 3.23 8.30 -12.34
CA LEU A 268 3.65 9.18 -13.44
C LEU A 268 3.03 8.78 -14.78
N MET A 269 2.86 7.48 -15.06
CA MET A 269 2.08 7.02 -16.22
C MET A 269 0.63 7.51 -16.15
N PHE A 270 0.06 7.60 -14.95
CA PHE A 270 -1.29 8.13 -14.76
C PHE A 270 -1.40 9.66 -14.84
N ALA A 271 -0.26 10.37 -14.85
CA ALA A 271 -0.24 11.79 -15.15
C ALA A 271 -0.60 12.09 -16.62
N THR A 272 -0.73 11.08 -17.48
CA THR A 272 -1.28 11.24 -18.84
C THR A 272 -2.69 11.82 -18.84
N ALA A 273 -3.50 11.48 -17.82
CA ALA A 273 -4.81 12.07 -17.60
C ALA A 273 -4.76 13.42 -16.83
N LEU A 274 -3.60 13.82 -16.31
CA LEU A 274 -3.45 15.03 -15.47
C LEU A 274 -3.93 16.30 -16.18
N PRO A 275 -3.59 16.58 -17.46
CA PRO A 275 -4.09 17.76 -18.14
C PRO A 275 -5.63 17.82 -18.15
N TYR A 276 -6.29 16.68 -18.35
CA TYR A 276 -7.75 16.58 -18.32
C TYR A 276 -8.29 16.85 -16.91
N CYS A 277 -7.66 16.29 -15.88
CA CYS A 277 -8.04 16.53 -14.49
C CYS A 277 -7.92 18.01 -14.10
N LEU A 278 -6.78 18.64 -14.41
CA LEU A 278 -6.51 20.04 -14.11
C LEU A 278 -7.47 20.96 -14.86
N GLU A 279 -7.76 20.68 -16.14
CA GLU A 279 -8.75 21.43 -16.89
C GLU A 279 -10.14 21.36 -16.25
N ARG A 280 -10.58 20.16 -15.83
CA ARG A 280 -11.86 19.97 -15.14
C ARG A 280 -11.94 20.78 -13.84
N LEU A 281 -10.89 20.74 -13.02
CA LEU A 281 -10.82 21.46 -11.75
C LEU A 281 -10.78 22.98 -11.95
N ARG A 282 -10.03 23.47 -12.94
CA ARG A 282 -10.00 24.89 -13.31
C ARG A 282 -11.39 25.38 -13.71
N LEU A 283 -12.15 24.59 -14.47
CA LEU A 283 -13.53 24.91 -14.84
C LEU A 283 -14.48 24.93 -13.62
N ALA A 284 -14.17 24.18 -12.57
CA ALA A 284 -14.87 24.21 -11.29
C ALA A 284 -14.36 25.31 -10.33
N GLY A 285 -13.43 26.16 -10.77
CA GLY A 285 -12.87 27.25 -9.97
C GLY A 285 -11.83 26.81 -8.93
N VAL A 286 -11.33 25.57 -8.99
CA VAL A 286 -10.31 25.04 -8.09
C VAL A 286 -8.92 25.29 -8.67
N GLN A 287 -8.03 25.93 -7.90
CA GLN A 287 -6.64 26.11 -8.31
C GLN A 287 -5.81 24.83 -8.13
N GLU A 288 -4.75 24.69 -8.93
CA GLU A 288 -3.85 23.53 -8.85
C GLU A 288 -3.20 23.40 -7.47
N ASP A 289 -2.73 24.51 -6.91
CA ASP A 289 -2.10 24.55 -5.57
C ASP A 289 -3.05 24.04 -4.49
N GLU A 290 -4.36 24.35 -4.56
CA GLU A 290 -5.35 23.83 -3.61
C GLU A 290 -5.49 22.30 -3.65
N CYS A 291 -5.24 21.70 -4.82
CA CYS A 291 -5.28 20.25 -5.00
C CYS A 291 -4.04 19.60 -4.44
N LEU A 292 -2.88 20.22 -4.68
CA LEU A 292 -1.59 19.76 -4.19
C LEU A 292 -1.49 19.91 -2.66
N ASP A 293 -2.03 20.98 -2.10
CA ASP A 293 -2.02 21.29 -0.66
C ASP A 293 -3.13 20.61 0.15
N TYR A 294 -4.05 19.88 -0.50
CA TYR A 294 -5.14 19.22 0.21
C TYR A 294 -4.63 18.27 1.30
N GLN A 295 -5.18 18.37 2.52
CA GLN A 295 -4.89 17.48 3.63
C GLN A 295 -6.16 16.83 4.14
N TYR A 296 -6.09 15.53 4.47
CA TYR A 296 -7.17 14.90 5.21
C TYR A 296 -7.03 15.36 6.65
N ASP A 297 -8.15 15.77 7.24
CA ASP A 297 -8.24 15.86 8.69
C ASP A 297 -8.37 14.44 9.23
N TRP A 298 -7.51 14.13 10.21
CA TRP A 298 -7.67 12.89 10.93
C TRP A 298 -8.78 13.07 11.97
N VAL A 299 -9.79 12.22 11.89
CA VAL A 299 -10.84 12.12 12.91
C VAL A 299 -10.63 10.81 13.64
N GLU A 300 -10.59 10.90 14.97
CA GLU A 300 -10.47 9.72 15.81
C GLU A 300 -11.75 8.88 15.76
N PRO A 301 -11.66 7.56 15.54
CA PRO A 301 -12.82 6.68 15.67
C PRO A 301 -13.27 6.54 17.13
N GLU A 302 -14.53 6.17 17.33
CA GLU A 302 -15.04 5.74 18.64
C GLU A 302 -14.37 4.43 19.09
N SER A 303 -14.41 4.14 20.40
CA SER A 303 -13.94 2.86 20.91
C SER A 303 -14.74 1.71 20.31
N PHE A 304 -14.06 0.62 19.96
CA PHE A 304 -14.72 -0.57 19.43
C PHE A 304 -14.03 -1.85 19.86
N THR A 305 -14.79 -2.94 19.78
CA THR A 305 -14.30 -4.30 19.94
C THR A 305 -14.84 -5.13 18.78
N GLU A 306 -13.94 -5.81 18.10
CA GLU A 306 -14.24 -6.65 16.95
C GLU A 306 -13.68 -8.06 17.18
N ILE A 307 -14.57 -9.06 17.13
CA ILE A 307 -14.17 -10.46 17.09
C ILE A 307 -13.85 -10.81 15.64
N LEU A 308 -12.63 -11.23 15.38
CA LEU A 308 -12.16 -11.53 14.03
C LEU A 308 -12.77 -12.84 13.56
N ALA A 309 -13.39 -12.82 12.37
CA ALA A 309 -13.95 -14.02 11.77
C ALA A 309 -12.82 -14.98 11.37
N THR A 310 -12.68 -16.10 12.07
CA THR A 310 -11.61 -17.08 11.82
C THR A 310 -11.65 -17.65 10.39
N ALA A 311 -12.84 -17.73 9.79
CA ALA A 311 -13.04 -18.12 8.39
C ALA A 311 -12.42 -17.14 7.37
N ASP A 312 -12.20 -15.89 7.76
CA ASP A 312 -11.59 -14.86 6.91
C ASP A 312 -10.07 -14.76 7.09
N ILE A 313 -9.51 -15.48 8.07
CA ILE A 313 -8.07 -15.50 8.32
C ILE A 313 -7.39 -16.38 7.27
N LYS A 314 -6.44 -15.78 6.54
CA LYS A 314 -5.71 -16.44 5.45
C LYS A 314 -4.21 -16.40 5.72
N PRO A 315 -3.44 -17.39 5.25
CA PRO A 315 -1.99 -17.28 5.20
C PRO A 315 -1.60 -15.98 4.48
N SER A 316 -0.52 -15.35 4.97
CA SER A 316 0.05 -14.16 4.34
C SER A 316 0.27 -14.37 2.84
N THR A 317 -0.03 -13.35 2.04
CA THR A 317 0.19 -13.36 0.57
C THR A 317 1.66 -13.40 0.17
N TYR A 318 2.59 -13.44 1.14
CA TYR A 318 4.02 -13.57 0.92
C TYR A 318 4.45 -15.02 1.18
N PRO A 319 4.33 -15.93 0.18
CA PRO A 319 4.45 -17.38 0.36
C PRO A 319 5.82 -17.86 0.86
N GLN A 320 6.86 -17.03 0.75
CA GLN A 320 8.18 -17.32 1.28
C GLN A 320 8.24 -17.25 2.83
N TRP A 321 7.18 -16.76 3.50
CA TRP A 321 7.13 -16.67 4.95
C TRP A 321 5.91 -17.39 5.51
N ARG A 322 6.14 -18.50 6.23
CA ARG A 322 5.10 -19.48 6.60
C ARG A 322 4.30 -19.15 7.86
N ASN A 323 4.70 -18.13 8.63
CA ASN A 323 4.20 -17.93 9.99
C ASN A 323 3.30 -16.68 10.15
N GLY A 324 3.00 -15.97 9.05
CA GLY A 324 2.17 -14.77 9.06
C GLY A 324 0.75 -15.03 8.59
N TRP A 325 -0.22 -14.44 9.28
CA TRP A 325 -1.64 -14.56 9.00
C TRP A 325 -2.26 -13.18 8.78
N THR A 326 -3.13 -13.09 7.78
CA THR A 326 -3.83 -11.85 7.42
C THR A 326 -5.32 -12.02 7.58
N VAL A 327 -5.99 -11.00 8.10
CA VAL A 327 -7.45 -10.95 8.22
C VAL A 327 -7.95 -9.54 7.96
N LYS A 328 -9.10 -9.45 7.28
CA LYS A 328 -9.77 -8.17 7.06
C LYS A 328 -10.65 -7.82 8.25
N VAL A 329 -10.60 -6.56 8.66
CA VAL A 329 -11.47 -6.03 9.71
C VAL A 329 -12.63 -5.27 9.09
N SER A 330 -13.77 -5.34 9.76
CA SER A 330 -14.98 -4.57 9.46
C SER A 330 -14.83 -3.11 9.90
N ASN A 331 -14.14 -2.84 11.01
CA ASN A 331 -13.89 -1.49 11.51
C ASN A 331 -12.62 -0.88 10.90
N VAL A 332 -12.72 -0.46 9.63
CA VAL A 332 -11.65 0.26 8.93
C VAL A 332 -11.55 1.69 9.47
N SER A 333 -10.85 1.85 10.58
CA SER A 333 -10.83 3.12 11.33
C SER A 333 -9.54 3.91 11.17
N PHE A 334 -8.56 3.36 10.46
CA PHE A 334 -7.24 3.99 10.26
C PHE A 334 -6.82 3.88 8.80
N ALA A 335 -6.02 4.85 8.35
CA ALA A 335 -5.61 4.93 6.96
C ALA A 335 -4.84 3.68 6.51
N ASP A 336 -5.15 3.22 5.30
CA ASP A 336 -4.50 2.09 4.62
C ASP A 336 -3.04 2.38 4.24
N TRP A 337 -2.70 3.66 4.12
CA TRP A 337 -1.38 4.12 3.70
C TRP A 337 -0.76 5.02 4.77
N TYR A 338 0.57 4.98 4.88
CA TYR A 338 1.38 5.78 5.81
C TYR A 338 0.77 7.16 6.09
N ALA A 339 0.73 7.55 7.37
CA ALA A 339 0.25 8.86 7.81
C ALA A 339 1.00 10.00 7.10
N GLY A 340 2.31 9.80 6.84
CA GLY A 340 3.17 10.69 6.07
C GLY A 340 2.64 10.90 4.66
N GLY A 341 2.08 12.09 4.42
CA GLY A 341 1.47 12.46 3.15
C GLY A 341 -0.03 12.20 3.05
N THR A 342 -0.70 11.62 4.06
CA THR A 342 -2.17 11.51 4.12
C THR A 342 -2.74 12.68 4.91
N PHE A 343 -2.28 12.83 6.16
CA PHE A 343 -2.79 13.82 7.10
C PHE A 343 -1.85 15.02 7.22
N SER A 344 -2.38 16.12 7.76
CA SER A 344 -1.57 17.25 8.23
C SER A 344 -0.51 16.83 9.25
N PRO A 345 0.58 17.60 9.46
CA PRO A 345 1.56 17.29 10.51
C PRO A 345 0.90 17.03 11.88
N GLU A 346 -0.10 17.84 12.25
CA GLU A 346 -0.89 17.69 13.47
C GLU A 346 -1.70 16.39 13.45
N GLY A 347 -2.41 16.12 12.35
CA GLY A 347 -3.17 14.88 12.17
C GLY A 347 -2.30 13.63 12.19
N GLN A 348 -1.05 13.71 11.70
CA GLN A 348 -0.09 12.61 11.79
C GLN A 348 0.32 12.32 13.23
N ILE A 349 0.52 13.35 14.06
CA ILE A 349 0.83 13.19 15.48
C ILE A 349 -0.34 12.50 16.20
N LEU A 350 -1.56 12.98 15.96
CA LEU A 350 -2.77 12.39 16.55
C LEU A 350 -2.98 10.94 16.10
N TRP A 351 -2.84 10.67 14.79
CA TRP A 351 -2.91 9.32 14.23
C TRP A 351 -1.87 8.37 14.87
N ARG A 352 -0.61 8.81 15.03
CA ARG A 352 0.46 7.97 15.62
C ARG A 352 0.14 7.61 17.07
N LYS A 353 -0.39 8.56 17.86
CA LYS A 353 -0.86 8.29 19.23
C LYS A 353 -2.03 7.31 19.23
N ALA A 354 -2.95 7.46 18.29
CA ALA A 354 -4.13 6.63 18.23
C ALA A 354 -3.83 5.17 17.85
N VAL A 355 -2.94 4.92 16.89
CA VAL A 355 -2.54 3.56 16.50
C VAL A 355 -1.99 2.75 17.68
N GLN A 356 -1.38 3.40 18.68
CA GLN A 356 -0.84 2.73 19.86
C GLN A 356 -1.90 2.20 20.83
N ARG A 357 -3.17 2.61 20.69
CA ARG A 357 -4.28 2.18 21.56
C ARG A 357 -5.01 0.94 21.06
N TYR A 358 -4.56 0.41 19.93
CA TYR A 358 -4.98 -0.87 19.45
C TYR A 358 -4.39 -2.02 20.26
N LYS A 359 -5.21 -3.03 20.50
CA LYS A 359 -4.83 -4.27 21.16
C LYS A 359 -5.44 -5.44 20.39
N LEU A 360 -4.64 -6.48 20.16
CA LEU A 360 -5.10 -7.73 19.59
C LEU A 360 -5.01 -8.80 20.68
N TYR A 361 -6.09 -9.52 20.91
CA TYR A 361 -6.16 -10.59 21.89
C TYR A 361 -6.38 -11.94 21.20
N GLU A 362 -5.85 -13.00 21.79
CA GLU A 362 -6.10 -14.41 21.51
C GLU A 362 -6.64 -15.05 22.81
N ASP A 363 -7.88 -15.51 22.84
CA ASP A 363 -8.53 -16.08 24.04
C ASP A 363 -8.37 -15.20 25.30
N GLY A 364 -8.49 -13.87 25.11
CA GLY A 364 -8.31 -12.88 26.17
C GLY A 364 -6.85 -12.56 26.53
N ARG A 365 -5.88 -13.25 25.94
CA ARG A 365 -4.44 -12.96 26.08
C ARG A 365 -3.98 -11.95 25.03
N LEU A 366 -3.30 -10.91 25.46
CA LEU A 366 -2.75 -9.90 24.55
C LEU A 366 -1.65 -10.48 23.65
N LEU A 367 -1.76 -10.26 22.34
CA LEU A 367 -0.78 -10.59 21.32
C LEU A 367 0.13 -9.40 21.06
N GLY A 368 1.37 -9.47 21.56
CA GLY A 368 2.53 -8.63 21.21
C GLY A 368 2.32 -7.11 21.03
N PRO A 369 3.35 -6.40 20.57
CA PRO A 369 3.22 -4.98 20.19
C PRO A 369 2.42 -4.82 18.89
N VAL A 370 1.73 -3.69 18.79
CA VAL A 370 1.12 -3.21 17.53
C VAL A 370 2.20 -2.56 16.66
N SER A 371 2.00 -2.50 15.34
CA SER A 371 2.95 -1.87 14.40
C SER A 371 4.32 -2.56 14.31
N SER A 372 4.42 -3.86 14.62
CA SER A 372 5.62 -4.65 14.34
C SER A 372 5.95 -4.62 12.85
N ALA A 373 7.24 -4.60 12.51
CA ALA A 373 7.66 -4.74 11.11
C ALA A 373 7.16 -6.09 10.55
N HIS A 374 6.54 -6.06 9.37
CA HIS A 374 5.94 -7.26 8.76
C HIS A 374 6.93 -8.42 8.68
N ARG A 375 8.20 -8.12 8.37
CA ARG A 375 9.28 -9.11 8.35
C ARG A 375 9.44 -9.83 9.70
N LEU A 376 9.43 -9.09 10.80
CA LEU A 376 9.58 -9.66 12.15
C LEU A 376 8.39 -10.55 12.53
N ILE A 377 7.16 -10.12 12.19
CA ILE A 377 5.93 -10.91 12.40
C ILE A 377 6.06 -12.26 11.66
N MET A 378 6.53 -12.19 10.41
CA MET A 378 6.57 -13.33 9.50
C MET A 378 7.75 -14.30 9.72
N GLU A 379 8.91 -13.80 10.16
CA GLU A 379 10.12 -14.63 10.39
C GLU A 379 10.06 -15.41 11.71
N ASN A 380 9.61 -14.77 12.79
CA ASN A 380 9.78 -15.34 14.14
C ASN A 380 8.53 -16.07 14.65
N GLY A 381 7.38 -15.95 13.97
CA GLY A 381 6.12 -16.61 14.34
C GLY A 381 5.57 -16.25 15.73
N THR A 382 6.23 -15.35 16.46
CA THR A 382 6.01 -15.18 17.91
C THR A 382 5.93 -13.71 18.33
N PHE A 383 6.06 -12.76 17.40
CA PHE A 383 6.28 -11.37 17.78
C PHE A 383 5.40 -10.35 17.05
N GLY A 384 4.36 -9.94 17.77
CA GLY A 384 3.57 -8.75 17.47
C GLY A 384 2.66 -8.89 16.27
N TRP A 385 2.10 -7.76 15.91
CA TRP A 385 1.14 -7.64 14.83
C TRP A 385 1.19 -6.23 14.25
N SER A 386 0.58 -6.06 13.09
CA SER A 386 0.51 -4.78 12.41
C SER A 386 -0.87 -4.58 11.83
N HIS A 387 -1.30 -3.32 11.79
CA HIS A 387 -2.55 -2.90 11.19
C HIS A 387 -2.24 -2.02 9.98
N ARG A 388 -2.83 -2.34 8.82
CA ARG A 388 -2.79 -1.52 7.61
C ARG A 388 -4.19 -1.40 7.04
N GLY A 389 -4.80 -0.23 7.22
CA GLY A 389 -6.13 0.05 6.68
C GLY A 389 -7.18 -0.87 7.24
N GLY A 390 -7.71 -1.74 6.39
CA GLY A 390 -8.66 -2.77 6.78
C GLY A 390 -8.05 -4.14 7.02
N ASN A 391 -6.72 -4.27 7.14
CA ASN A 391 -6.03 -5.55 7.28
C ASN A 391 -5.19 -5.60 8.56
N ILE A 392 -5.31 -6.72 9.29
CA ILE A 392 -4.37 -7.10 10.35
C ILE A 392 -3.42 -8.15 9.78
N LEU A 393 -2.12 -7.98 9.99
CA LEU A 393 -1.10 -9.02 9.83
C LEU A 393 -0.57 -9.38 11.22
N PHE A 394 -0.63 -10.65 11.60
CA PHE A 394 -0.19 -11.14 12.91
C PHE A 394 0.40 -12.55 12.81
N SER A 395 1.06 -12.99 13.88
CA SER A 395 1.55 -14.36 14.04
C SER A 395 0.99 -14.96 15.33
N VAL A 396 0.79 -16.28 15.34
CA VAL A 396 0.30 -17.02 16.50
C VAL A 396 1.50 -17.63 17.25
N PRO A 397 1.65 -17.47 18.57
CA PRO A 397 2.87 -17.86 19.31
C PRO A 397 3.31 -19.33 19.15
N ASP A 398 2.35 -20.25 18.97
CA ASP A 398 2.63 -21.68 18.76
C ASP A 398 2.62 -22.10 17.28
N ASN A 399 2.55 -21.12 16.38
CA ASN A 399 2.47 -21.27 14.93
C ASN A 399 1.29 -22.14 14.45
N SER A 400 0.27 -22.34 15.28
CA SER A 400 -0.95 -23.04 14.88
C SER A 400 -1.73 -22.21 13.86
N ASN A 401 -2.54 -22.89 13.04
CA ASN A 401 -3.40 -22.22 12.06
C ASN A 401 -4.56 -21.52 12.79
N PRO A 402 -4.63 -20.17 12.82
CA PRO A 402 -5.68 -19.42 13.50
C PRO A 402 -7.07 -19.64 12.90
N ALA A 403 -7.17 -20.09 11.65
CA ALA A 403 -8.45 -20.47 11.06
C ALA A 403 -8.99 -21.81 11.62
N GLU A 404 -8.13 -22.64 12.22
CA GLU A 404 -8.45 -24.02 12.62
C GLU A 404 -8.24 -24.28 14.12
N ASN A 405 -7.47 -23.43 14.81
CA ASN A 405 -7.06 -23.68 16.19
C ASN A 405 -8.15 -23.41 17.24
N LYS A 406 -9.35 -23.01 16.80
CA LYS A 406 -10.56 -22.77 17.62
C LYS A 406 -10.39 -21.69 18.69
N ARG A 407 -9.40 -20.82 18.56
CA ARG A 407 -9.19 -19.68 19.44
C ARG A 407 -9.99 -18.48 18.97
N GLU A 408 -10.41 -17.64 19.91
CA GLU A 408 -11.03 -16.36 19.62
C GLU A 408 -9.95 -15.28 19.46
N TYR A 409 -9.98 -14.56 18.34
CA TYR A 409 -9.15 -13.38 18.15
C TYR A 409 -10.00 -12.13 18.24
N ARG A 410 -9.56 -11.15 19.04
CA ARG A 410 -10.32 -9.93 19.31
C ARG A 410 -9.46 -8.70 19.13
N LEU A 411 -9.84 -7.84 18.19
CA LEU A 411 -9.26 -6.52 18.01
C LEU A 411 -10.03 -5.53 18.89
N VAL A 412 -9.31 -4.78 19.72
CA VAL A 412 -9.86 -3.74 20.58
C VAL A 412 -9.18 -2.42 20.25
N TYR A 413 -9.98 -1.38 20.03
CA TYR A 413 -9.54 -0.01 19.97
C TYR A 413 -10.22 0.79 21.08
N THR A 414 -9.45 1.63 21.76
CA THR A 414 -9.98 2.52 22.80
C THR A 414 -9.62 3.96 22.46
N SER A 415 -10.65 4.78 22.27
CA SER A 415 -10.54 6.20 21.90
C SER A 415 -9.92 7.05 23.02
N ALA A 416 -9.48 8.28 22.73
CA ALA A 416 -8.94 9.21 23.73
C ALA A 416 -9.96 9.55 24.81
N ALA A 417 -11.22 9.69 24.40
CA ALA A 417 -12.31 10.03 25.29
C ALA A 417 -12.58 8.92 26.31
N ASP A 418 -12.42 7.67 25.88
CA ASP A 418 -12.65 6.48 26.71
C ASP A 418 -11.37 5.97 27.38
N TRP A 419 -10.22 6.44 26.92
CA TRP A 419 -8.92 6.05 27.45
C TRP A 419 -8.67 6.70 28.81
N ARG A 420 -9.11 6.02 29.87
CA ARG A 420 -8.89 6.44 31.26
C ARG A 420 -7.95 5.48 31.97
N TRP A 421 -6.67 5.84 32.03
CA TRP A 421 -5.67 5.05 32.77
C TRP A 421 -5.96 4.99 34.27
N GLN A 422 -6.62 6.00 34.83
CA GLN A 422 -6.93 6.10 36.26
C GLN A 422 -7.94 5.05 36.73
N ASP A 423 -8.63 4.38 35.79
CA ASP A 423 -9.66 3.39 36.09
C ASP A 423 -9.12 1.94 36.03
N GLN A 424 -7.83 1.73 35.76
CA GLN A 424 -7.22 0.40 35.72
C GLN A 424 -6.81 -0.07 37.13
N PRO A 425 -7.19 -1.28 37.56
CA PRO A 425 -6.79 -1.81 38.86
C PRO A 425 -5.26 -2.04 38.92
N SER A 426 -4.69 -1.90 40.11
CA SER A 426 -3.32 -2.34 40.37
C SER A 426 -3.15 -3.81 39.98
N PHE A 427 -1.99 -4.16 39.43
CA PHE A 427 -1.69 -5.55 39.05
C PHE A 427 -0.24 -5.91 39.38
N ASP A 428 -0.03 -7.21 39.55
CA ASP A 428 1.26 -7.84 39.76
C ASP A 428 1.38 -9.02 38.79
N GLU A 429 2.38 -8.99 37.91
CA GLU A 429 2.57 -9.96 36.84
C GLU A 429 3.99 -10.51 36.85
N ILE A 430 4.13 -11.84 36.91
CA ILE A 430 5.42 -12.52 36.67
C ILE A 430 5.64 -12.61 35.16
N LEU A 431 6.79 -12.11 34.68
CA LEU A 431 7.26 -12.26 33.30
C LEU A 431 7.87 -13.65 33.14
N PRO A 432 7.20 -14.59 32.46
CA PRO A 432 7.69 -15.95 32.40
C PRO A 432 8.82 -16.07 31.36
N ALA A 433 9.84 -16.87 31.68
CA ALA A 433 11.08 -16.97 30.91
C ALA A 433 10.87 -17.39 29.44
N ASP A 434 9.85 -18.18 29.16
CA ASP A 434 9.44 -18.61 27.81
C ASP A 434 8.81 -17.48 26.98
N LYS A 435 8.53 -16.32 27.58
CA LYS A 435 7.95 -15.13 26.92
C LYS A 435 8.90 -13.93 26.88
N ILE A 436 10.17 -14.10 27.25
CA ILE A 436 11.19 -13.08 27.13
C ILE A 436 11.98 -13.29 25.83
N TYR A 437 12.17 -12.24 25.04
CA TYR A 437 12.81 -12.29 23.72
C TYR A 437 13.80 -11.13 23.53
N PRO A 438 14.88 -11.27 22.74
CA PRO A 438 15.79 -10.15 22.47
C PRO A 438 15.13 -9.01 21.67
N TYR A 439 15.54 -7.75 21.93
CA TYR A 439 14.98 -6.50 21.38
C TYR A 439 16.10 -5.57 20.83
N PRO A 440 15.88 -4.68 19.85
CA PRO A 440 15.29 -4.93 18.55
C PRO A 440 16.39 -5.48 17.61
N ASP A 441 16.09 -6.44 16.73
CA ASP A 441 17.04 -6.98 15.74
C ASP A 441 18.02 -8.04 16.28
N LEU A 442 17.81 -9.31 15.90
CA LEU A 442 18.72 -10.43 16.16
C LEU A 442 20.08 -10.29 15.43
N SER A 443 20.24 -9.35 14.50
CA SER A 443 21.52 -9.08 13.84
C SER A 443 22.45 -8.14 14.63
N LYS A 444 21.94 -7.49 15.70
CA LYS A 444 22.74 -6.67 16.61
C LYS A 444 22.47 -7.09 18.05
N VAL A 445 23.50 -7.61 18.72
CA VAL A 445 23.45 -7.95 20.15
C VAL A 445 23.41 -6.64 20.96
N SER A 446 22.22 -6.04 21.06
CA SER A 446 21.97 -4.82 21.85
C SER A 446 21.99 -5.08 23.37
N GLY A 447 21.94 -6.36 23.77
CA GLY A 447 21.77 -6.77 25.17
C GLY A 447 20.39 -6.47 25.75
N GLU A 448 19.44 -5.98 24.94
CA GLU A 448 18.09 -5.66 25.37
C GLU A 448 17.15 -6.84 25.20
N TRP A 449 16.26 -7.03 26.17
CA TRP A 449 15.26 -8.07 26.21
C TRP A 449 13.88 -7.44 26.32
N CYS A 450 12.86 -8.08 25.77
CA CYS A 450 11.48 -7.64 25.86
C CYS A 450 10.54 -8.77 26.27
N CYS A 451 9.49 -8.41 27.01
CA CYS A 451 8.39 -9.30 27.36
C CYS A 451 7.06 -8.61 27.05
N SER A 452 6.10 -9.36 26.49
CA SER A 452 4.73 -8.89 26.33
C SER A 452 3.98 -8.99 27.65
N LEU A 453 3.19 -7.98 27.97
CA LEU A 453 2.40 -7.94 29.21
C LEU A 453 1.02 -8.59 29.03
N ALA A 454 0.57 -9.34 30.02
CA ALA A 454 -0.81 -9.82 30.11
C ALA A 454 -1.77 -8.68 30.48
N ASN A 455 -1.30 -7.70 31.27
CA ASN A 455 -2.09 -6.52 31.65
C ASN A 455 -1.61 -5.24 30.94
N PRO A 456 -2.52 -4.34 30.53
CA PRO A 456 -2.13 -3.04 30.02
C PRO A 456 -1.56 -2.17 31.15
N SER A 457 -0.33 -1.68 31.01
CA SER A 457 0.36 -0.90 32.05
C SER A 457 0.56 0.56 31.63
N PRO A 458 0.31 1.59 32.48
CA PRO A 458 0.90 2.92 32.32
C PRO A 458 2.28 3.01 33.00
N ASP A 459 3.10 4.01 32.64
CA ASP A 459 4.26 4.35 33.48
C ASP A 459 3.76 4.90 34.83
N PRO A 460 4.42 4.63 35.98
CA PRO A 460 5.66 3.87 36.15
C PRO A 460 5.44 2.45 36.69
N VAL A 461 6.16 1.50 36.09
CA VAL A 461 6.14 0.08 36.45
C VAL A 461 7.50 -0.30 37.03
N CYS A 462 7.52 -1.06 38.12
CA CYS A 462 8.75 -1.58 38.69
C CYS A 462 8.98 -3.01 38.20
N ILE A 463 10.19 -3.30 37.71
CA ILE A 463 10.63 -4.65 37.35
C ILE A 463 11.73 -5.07 38.33
N TYR A 464 11.59 -6.22 38.97
CA TYR A 464 12.61 -6.74 39.90
C TYR A 464 12.66 -8.30 39.94
N PRO A 465 13.84 -8.89 40.26
CA PRO A 465 14.03 -10.29 40.63
C PRO A 465 13.63 -10.58 42.09
N GLU A 466 13.10 -11.77 42.33
CA GLU A 466 12.67 -12.27 43.65
C GLU A 466 13.82 -12.95 44.45
N PRO A 467 14.01 -12.65 45.77
CA PRO A 467 13.52 -13.50 46.88
C PRO A 467 12.77 -12.77 48.05
N PRO A 468 12.14 -13.52 49.01
CA PRO A 468 11.23 -13.02 50.07
C PRO A 468 11.78 -11.97 51.06
N GLU A 469 13.09 -11.83 51.20
CA GLU A 469 13.73 -10.92 52.16
C GLU A 469 13.67 -9.45 51.71
N LEU A 470 13.40 -9.20 50.41
CA LEU A 470 13.27 -7.86 49.82
C LEU A 470 11.91 -7.20 50.05
N GLN A 471 10.91 -7.93 50.54
CA GLN A 471 9.53 -7.42 50.71
C GLN A 471 9.44 -6.28 51.76
N LYS A 472 10.39 -6.22 52.69
CA LYS A 472 10.50 -5.16 53.72
C LYS A 472 11.15 -3.88 53.18
N LEU A 473 12.16 -4.01 52.32
CA LEU A 473 12.78 -2.88 51.59
C LEU A 473 11.82 -2.30 50.52
N TYR A 474 10.96 -3.15 49.97
CA TYR A 474 9.96 -2.82 48.94
C TYR A 474 8.88 -1.85 49.44
N GLN A 475 8.40 -2.02 50.67
CA GLN A 475 7.40 -1.13 51.29
C GLN A 475 7.95 0.29 51.53
N GLU A 476 9.25 0.42 51.77
CA GLU A 476 9.93 1.70 52.01
C GLU A 476 10.33 2.41 50.69
N SER A 477 10.46 1.68 49.57
CA SER A 477 10.93 2.21 48.28
C SER A 477 9.83 2.61 47.29
N LEU A 478 8.55 2.48 47.63
CA LEU A 478 7.42 2.87 46.77
C LEU A 478 7.42 4.36 46.36
N GLN A 479 8.29 5.19 46.96
CA GLN A 479 8.53 6.57 46.51
C GLN A 479 9.55 6.72 45.37
N ARG A 480 10.33 5.69 45.00
CA ARG A 480 11.37 5.77 43.93
C ARG A 480 11.56 4.43 43.21
N HIS A 481 11.37 4.44 41.89
CA HIS A 481 11.37 3.28 40.99
C HIS A 481 12.76 2.58 40.83
N ARG A 482 12.75 1.25 40.56
CA ARG A 482 13.80 0.32 40.02
C ARG A 482 14.62 -0.52 41.04
N PHE A 483 14.68 -1.87 41.00
CA PHE A 483 15.82 -2.70 41.54
C PHE A 483 15.91 -4.17 41.06
N SER A 484 17.13 -4.76 41.10
CA SER A 484 17.48 -6.19 40.97
C SER A 484 17.78 -6.91 42.31
N GLU A 485 18.13 -8.21 42.29
CA GLU A 485 18.29 -9.17 43.41
C GLU A 485 19.28 -8.74 44.53
N ASP A 486 20.09 -7.73 44.23
CA ASP A 486 21.14 -7.10 45.02
C ASP A 486 20.80 -5.63 45.42
N GLY A 487 19.61 -5.13 45.05
CA GLY A 487 19.28 -3.72 45.20
C GLY A 487 19.93 -2.82 44.15
N THR A 488 20.34 -3.34 42.99
CA THR A 488 20.86 -2.52 41.88
C THR A 488 19.82 -2.37 40.76
N PRO A 489 19.49 -1.18 40.24
CA PRO A 489 18.50 -1.01 39.18
C PRO A 489 18.75 -1.93 37.97
N LEU A 490 17.71 -2.42 37.27
CA LEU A 490 17.88 -2.72 35.84
C LEU A 490 18.44 -1.45 35.21
N SER A 491 19.62 -1.56 34.59
CA SER A 491 20.42 -0.39 34.19
C SER A 491 19.60 0.54 33.30
N GLU A 492 18.79 -0.05 32.43
CA GLU A 492 17.87 0.64 31.52
C GLU A 492 16.63 -0.24 31.30
N TRP A 493 15.46 0.34 31.55
CA TRP A 493 14.21 -0.19 31.02
C TRP A 493 13.44 0.94 30.36
N ARG A 494 12.69 0.61 29.31
CA ARG A 494 11.74 1.52 28.68
C ARG A 494 10.51 0.76 28.23
N ARG A 495 9.42 1.49 28.15
CA ARG A 495 8.18 0.99 27.59
C ARG A 495 8.13 1.29 26.10
N GLU A 496 7.76 0.29 25.32
CA GLU A 496 7.29 0.49 23.97
C GLU A 496 5.95 -0.22 23.80
N GLN A 497 4.86 0.54 23.85
CA GLN A 497 3.48 0.02 23.75
C GLN A 497 3.10 -0.94 24.89
N ASN A 498 2.93 -2.24 24.62
CA ASN A 498 2.67 -3.27 25.64
C ASN A 498 3.88 -4.19 25.84
N LEU A 499 5.06 -3.72 25.41
CA LEU A 499 6.33 -4.34 25.71
C LEU A 499 7.02 -3.56 26.81
N ILE A 500 7.65 -4.35 27.67
CA ILE A 500 8.70 -3.86 28.52
C ILE A 500 10.00 -4.29 27.92
N ILE A 501 10.86 -3.32 27.64
CA ILE A 501 12.22 -3.55 27.16
C ILE A 501 13.14 -3.27 28.33
N PHE A 502 14.01 -4.21 28.65
CA PHE A 502 14.91 -4.13 29.79
C PHE A 502 16.25 -4.80 29.50
N LYS A 503 17.28 -4.33 30.19
CA LYS A 503 18.58 -5.01 30.27
C LYS A 503 18.71 -5.64 31.65
N THR A 504 19.15 -6.89 31.71
CA THR A 504 19.59 -7.49 32.98
C THR A 504 20.79 -6.72 33.52
N SER A 505 20.84 -6.51 34.83
CA SER A 505 21.87 -5.68 35.48
C SER A 505 23.31 -6.20 35.25
N ASP A 506 23.45 -7.49 34.99
CA ASP A 506 24.72 -8.18 34.70
C ASP A 506 24.87 -8.58 33.21
N GLY A 507 23.95 -8.17 32.34
CA GLY A 507 23.94 -8.54 30.92
C GLY A 507 23.66 -10.01 30.63
N SER A 508 23.31 -10.81 31.63
CA SER A 508 22.99 -12.24 31.46
C SER A 508 21.65 -12.45 30.73
N ASP A 509 21.49 -13.60 30.07
CA ASP A 509 20.24 -13.96 29.40
C ASP A 509 19.13 -14.23 30.43
N PRO A 510 18.07 -13.39 30.50
CA PRO A 510 17.00 -13.52 31.48
C PRO A 510 16.18 -14.81 31.33
N ARG A 511 16.28 -15.50 30.18
CA ARG A 511 15.62 -16.79 29.95
C ARG A 511 16.36 -17.95 30.61
N ARG A 512 17.64 -17.76 30.95
CA ARG A 512 18.56 -18.83 31.38
C ARG A 512 19.26 -18.55 32.70
N ASN A 513 19.18 -17.33 33.21
CA ASN A 513 19.88 -16.94 34.44
C ASN A 513 19.15 -17.37 35.73
N GLY A 514 18.03 -18.09 35.63
CA GLY A 514 17.31 -18.62 36.79
C GLY A 514 16.53 -17.59 37.60
N ARG A 515 16.54 -16.31 37.18
CA ARG A 515 15.82 -15.23 37.86
C ARG A 515 14.36 -15.16 37.42
N CYS A 516 13.48 -14.84 38.36
CA CYS A 516 12.06 -14.56 38.10
C CYS A 516 11.86 -13.04 38.01
N TYR A 517 11.38 -12.50 36.89
CA TYR A 517 11.16 -11.06 36.74
C TYR A 517 9.70 -10.73 37.03
N ARG A 518 9.44 -9.81 37.95
CA ARG A 518 8.10 -9.40 38.34
C ARG A 518 7.83 -7.96 37.94
N LEU A 519 6.64 -7.70 37.41
CA LEU A 519 6.16 -6.41 37.01
C LEU A 519 5.00 -5.96 37.90
N GLN A 520 5.16 -4.83 38.57
CA GLN A 520 4.11 -4.29 39.43
C GLN A 520 3.66 -2.90 38.99
N TYR A 521 2.35 -2.74 38.79
CA TYR A 521 1.68 -1.45 38.62
C TYR A 521 0.78 -1.17 39.82
N THR A 522 0.90 0.04 40.37
CA THR A 522 0.04 0.51 41.46
C THR A 522 -0.71 1.74 40.96
N ALA A 523 -2.03 1.67 40.89
CA ALA A 523 -2.85 2.83 40.58
C ALA A 523 -2.63 3.91 41.67
N ALA A 524 -2.48 5.17 41.26
CA ALA A 524 -2.37 6.27 42.21
C ALA A 524 -3.64 6.31 43.07
N GLN A 525 -3.49 6.15 44.39
CA GLN A 525 -4.58 6.41 45.33
C GLN A 525 -4.93 7.90 45.22
N GLN A 526 -6.20 8.23 44.93
CA GLN A 526 -6.70 9.60 44.97
C GLN A 526 -6.64 10.20 46.37
#